data_AF-A0A937SFI3-F1
#
_entry.id   AF-A0A937SFI3-F1
#
_cell.length_a   1.000
_cell.length_b   1.000
_cell.length_c   1.000
_cell.angle_alpha   90.00
_cell.angle_beta   90.00
_cell.angle_gamma   90.00
#
_symmetry.space_group_name_H-M   'P 1'
#
loop_
_entity.id
_entity.type
_entity.pdbx_description
1 polymer ?
#
loop_
_entity_poly.entity_id
_entity_poly.type
_entity_poly.pdbx_seq_one_letter_code
_entity_poly.pdbx_strand_id
1 'polypeptide(L)'
;MNTLIAVLILAILGVAMNFLGVFILNLAGLPGALLAGKPGKRSKWRFTFGSIVSAIGQSYIYLAYTALIIGGTMLAISKYGVVSFIIWPIAFLAVVLPIWFNLIHARVEAKELEYGNPQTEALHITTFLTLIGFFIFVFIPKVMEFMYKWIPFIGS
;
A
#
# COMPACT_ATOMS: atom_id res chain seq x y z
N MET A 1 -14.23 -22.57 12.04
CA MET A 1 -12.76 -22.69 12.14
C MET A 1 -12.04 -21.91 11.03
N ASN A 2 -12.43 -22.10 9.76
CA ASN A 2 -11.76 -21.46 8.60
C ASN A 2 -11.75 -19.93 8.65
N THR A 3 -12.84 -19.28 9.07
CA THR A 3 -12.89 -17.82 9.21
C THR A 3 -11.88 -17.29 10.23
N LEU A 4 -11.71 -17.96 11.38
CA LEU A 4 -10.75 -17.53 12.40
C LEU A 4 -9.31 -17.63 11.90
N ILE A 5 -8.99 -18.71 11.17
CA ILE A 5 -7.67 -18.89 10.57
C ILE A 5 -7.41 -17.81 9.51
N ALA A 6 -8.38 -17.51 8.65
CA ALA A 6 -8.25 -16.45 7.65
C ALA A 6 -8.03 -15.07 8.29
N VAL A 7 -8.78 -14.75 9.36
CA VAL A 7 -8.60 -13.52 10.13
C VAL A 7 -7.20 -13.45 10.73
N LEU A 8 -6.70 -14.54 11.31
CA LEU A 8 -5.36 -14.59 11.89
C LEU A 8 -4.27 -14.38 10.81
N ILE A 9 -4.42 -15.01 9.64
CA ILE A 9 -3.50 -14.84 8.52
C ILE A 9 -3.48 -13.37 8.07
N LEU A 10 -4.64 -12.75 7.88
CA LEU A 10 -4.74 -11.33 7.49
C LEU A 10 -4.11 -10.40 8.54
N ALA A 11 -4.34 -10.68 9.83
CA ALA A 11 -3.72 -9.92 10.91
C ALA A 11 -2.19 -10.02 10.86
N ILE A 12 -1.65 -11.23 10.71
CA ILE A 12 -0.20 -11.46 10.58
C ILE A 12 0.37 -10.74 9.37
N LEU A 13 -0.30 -10.83 8.20
CA LEU A 13 0.13 -10.14 6.99
C LEU A 13 0.07 -8.61 7.13
N GLY A 14 -0.95 -8.07 7.80
CA GLY A 14 -1.05 -6.64 8.10
C GLY A 14 0.08 -6.17 9.03
N VAL A 15 0.33 -6.90 10.11
CA VAL A 15 1.45 -6.61 11.04
C VAL A 15 2.79 -6.69 10.33
N ALA A 16 3.03 -7.76 9.55
CA ALA A 16 4.25 -7.91 8.77
C ALA A 16 4.43 -6.75 7.77
N MET A 17 3.36 -6.32 7.09
CA MET A 17 3.41 -5.20 6.17
C MET A 17 3.64 -3.85 6.87
N ASN A 18 3.25 -3.70 8.13
CA ASN A 18 3.58 -2.50 8.91
C ASN A 18 5.09 -2.33 9.07
N PHE A 19 5.81 -3.42 9.34
CA PHE A 19 7.27 -3.39 9.47
C PHE A 19 7.98 -3.35 8.11
N LEU A 20 7.60 -4.25 7.19
CA LEU A 20 8.24 -4.37 5.87
C LEU A 20 7.91 -3.20 4.95
N GLY A 21 6.73 -2.58 5.13
CA GLY A 21 6.23 -1.51 4.29
C GLY A 21 7.11 -0.28 4.31
N VAL A 22 7.71 0.07 5.44
CA VAL A 22 8.67 1.19 5.53
C VAL A 22 9.83 0.96 4.56
N PHE A 23 10.46 -0.21 4.61
CA PHE A 23 11.59 -0.55 3.74
C PHE A 23 11.17 -0.57 2.26
N ILE A 24 10.06 -1.27 1.96
CA ILE A 24 9.58 -1.46 0.59
C ILE A 24 9.18 -0.12 -0.05
N LEU A 25 8.47 0.75 0.68
CA LEU A 25 8.02 2.04 0.16
C LEU A 25 9.14 3.05 0.02
N ASN A 26 10.16 3.01 0.89
CA ASN A 26 11.36 3.82 0.72
C ASN A 26 12.15 3.40 -0.52
N LEU A 27 12.26 2.09 -0.78
CA LEU A 27 12.91 1.58 -1.99
C LEU A 27 12.12 1.96 -3.24
N ALA A 28 10.81 1.76 -3.24
CA ALA A 28 9.93 2.11 -4.36
C ALA A 28 9.90 3.62 -4.64
N GLY A 29 9.99 4.44 -3.59
CA GLY A 29 10.05 5.90 -3.70
C GLY A 29 11.46 6.45 -3.95
N LEU A 30 12.52 5.63 -3.95
CA LEU A 30 13.89 6.11 -4.06
C LEU A 30 14.17 6.86 -5.38
N PRO A 31 13.72 6.39 -6.56
CA PRO A 31 13.95 7.10 -7.80
C PRO A 31 13.41 8.53 -7.78
N GLY A 32 12.19 8.72 -7.27
CA GLY A 32 11.59 10.06 -7.15
C GLY A 32 12.31 10.96 -6.14
N ALA A 33 12.79 10.38 -5.03
CA ALA A 33 13.60 11.12 -4.06
C ALA A 33 14.92 11.62 -4.65
N LEU A 34 15.59 10.79 -5.46
CA LEU A 34 16.82 11.18 -6.15
C LEU A 34 16.56 12.29 -7.17
N LEU A 35 15.44 12.25 -7.89
CA LEU A 35 15.02 13.29 -8.84
C LEU A 35 14.64 14.61 -8.17
N ALA A 36 14.14 14.57 -6.94
CA ALA A 36 13.82 15.77 -6.17
C ALA A 36 15.05 16.62 -5.84
N GLY A 37 16.25 16.03 -5.89
CA GLY A 37 17.51 16.71 -5.65
C GLY A 37 17.83 16.94 -4.17
N LYS A 38 19.00 17.53 -3.91
CA LYS A 38 19.53 17.70 -2.55
C LYS A 38 18.66 18.66 -1.72
N PRO A 39 18.36 18.33 -0.44
CA PRO A 39 17.76 19.26 0.52
C PRO A 39 18.51 20.61 0.57
N GLY A 40 17.79 21.69 0.81
CA GLY A 40 18.33 23.06 0.86
C GLY A 40 18.67 23.73 -0.48
N LYS A 41 18.92 22.97 -1.55
CA LYS A 41 19.32 23.52 -2.88
C LYS A 41 18.36 23.20 -4.03
N ARG A 42 17.30 22.44 -3.76
CA ARG A 42 16.35 21.99 -4.80
C ARG A 42 15.32 23.08 -5.15
N SER A 43 14.89 23.10 -6.41
CA SER A 43 13.76 23.94 -6.85
C SER A 43 12.42 23.31 -6.47
N LYS A 44 11.39 24.14 -6.30
CA LYS A 44 10.01 23.68 -6.03
C LYS A 44 9.54 22.67 -7.09
N TRP A 45 9.82 22.95 -8.36
CA TRP A 45 9.45 22.08 -9.47
C TRP A 45 10.09 20.69 -9.38
N ARG A 46 11.41 20.62 -9.12
CA ARG A 46 12.11 19.34 -8.96
C ARG A 46 11.54 18.54 -7.79
N PHE A 47 11.25 19.21 -6.67
CA PHE A 47 10.64 18.57 -5.51
C PHE A 47 9.27 17.97 -5.83
N THR A 48 8.38 18.74 -6.47
CA THR A 48 7.04 18.27 -6.86
C THR A 48 7.14 17.09 -7.83
N PHE A 49 7.97 17.20 -8.86
CA PHE A 49 8.16 16.12 -9.83
C PHE A 49 8.69 14.85 -9.17
N GLY A 50 9.71 14.97 -8.31
CA GLY A 50 10.25 13.85 -7.55
C GLY A 50 9.20 13.21 -6.63
N SER A 51 8.36 14.02 -5.98
CA SER A 51 7.26 13.53 -5.14
C SER A 51 6.22 12.73 -5.95
N ILE A 52 5.88 13.19 -7.16
CA ILE A 52 4.97 12.46 -8.06
C ILE A 52 5.57 11.12 -8.49
N VAL A 53 6.85 11.10 -8.89
CA VAL A 53 7.53 9.87 -9.29
C VAL A 53 7.60 8.88 -8.11
N SER A 54 7.90 9.38 -6.90
CA SER A 54 7.85 8.56 -5.69
C SER A 54 6.45 8.00 -5.43
N ALA A 55 5.41 8.82 -5.60
CA ALA A 55 4.03 8.41 -5.39
C ALA A 55 3.61 7.31 -6.36
N ILE A 56 4.00 7.39 -7.64
CA ILE A 56 3.72 6.35 -8.63
C ILE A 56 4.35 5.03 -8.22
N GLY A 57 5.64 5.04 -7.85
CA GLY A 57 6.36 3.83 -7.43
C GLY A 57 5.77 3.22 -6.15
N GLN A 58 5.57 4.04 -5.12
CA GLN A 58 5.00 3.62 -3.84
C GLN A 58 3.57 3.08 -4.01
N SER A 59 2.73 3.78 -4.77
CA SER A 59 1.34 3.37 -5.03
C SER A 59 1.28 2.06 -5.80
N TYR A 60 2.09 1.91 -6.86
CA TYR A 60 2.11 0.68 -7.66
C TYR A 60 2.43 -0.55 -6.80
N ILE A 61 3.45 -0.44 -5.95
CA ILE A 61 3.88 -1.54 -5.06
C ILE A 61 2.87 -1.78 -3.93
N TYR A 62 2.33 -0.73 -3.31
CA TYR A 62 1.36 -0.91 -2.23
C TYR A 62 0.02 -1.46 -2.73
N LEU A 63 -0.38 -1.08 -3.95
CA LEU A 63 -1.54 -1.67 -4.63
C LEU A 63 -1.29 -3.15 -4.99
N ALA A 64 -0.05 -3.55 -5.27
CA ALA A 64 0.27 -4.98 -5.44
C ALA A 64 0.04 -5.78 -4.15
N TYR A 65 0.42 -5.22 -2.99
CA TYR A 65 0.08 -5.80 -1.68
C TYR A 65 -1.44 -5.84 -1.45
N THR A 66 -2.14 -4.77 -1.80
CA THR A 66 -3.61 -4.70 -1.72
C THR A 66 -4.25 -5.79 -2.57
N ALA A 67 -3.76 -6.01 -3.78
CA ALA A 67 -4.22 -7.05 -4.69
C ALA A 67 -3.98 -8.46 -4.12
N LEU A 68 -2.83 -8.70 -3.48
CA LEU A 68 -2.55 -9.97 -2.80
C LEU A 68 -3.56 -10.26 -1.68
N ILE A 69 -3.87 -9.26 -0.85
CA ILE A 69 -4.83 -9.41 0.24
C ILE A 69 -6.24 -9.69 -0.29
N ILE A 70 -6.66 -8.97 -1.34
CA ILE A 70 -7.98 -9.15 -1.96
C ILE A 70 -8.07 -10.52 -2.64
N GLY A 71 -7.10 -10.91 -3.47
CA GLY A 71 -7.06 -12.21 -4.13
C GLY A 71 -7.08 -13.36 -3.12
N GLY A 72 -6.29 -13.28 -2.05
CA GLY A 72 -6.32 -14.25 -0.96
C GLY A 72 -7.66 -14.30 -0.23
N THR A 73 -8.30 -13.14 -0.01
CA THR A 73 -9.64 -13.06 0.61
C THR A 73 -10.71 -13.69 -0.27
N MET A 74 -10.70 -13.42 -1.58
CA MET A 74 -11.62 -14.02 -2.56
C MET A 74 -11.44 -15.54 -2.64
N LEU A 75 -10.20 -16.02 -2.65
CA LEU A 75 -9.89 -17.45 -2.58
C LEU A 75 -10.42 -18.08 -1.30
N ALA A 76 -10.26 -17.40 -0.15
CA ALA A 76 -10.70 -17.90 1.13
C ALA A 76 -12.23 -18.05 1.22
N ILE A 77 -12.95 -17.08 0.68
CA ILE A 77 -14.42 -17.12 0.59
C ILE A 77 -14.86 -18.27 -0.33
N SER A 78 -14.31 -18.32 -1.55
CA SER A 78 -14.76 -19.26 -2.59
C SER A 78 -14.40 -20.72 -2.30
N LYS A 79 -13.17 -21.00 -1.83
CA LYS A 79 -12.69 -22.39 -1.63
C LYS A 79 -12.85 -22.91 -0.21
N TYR A 80 -12.79 -22.04 0.80
CA TYR A 80 -12.79 -22.47 2.21
C TYR A 80 -14.05 -22.08 2.98
N GLY A 81 -15.05 -21.49 2.31
CA GLY A 81 -16.35 -21.15 2.90
C GLY A 81 -16.24 -20.10 4.02
N VAL A 82 -15.25 -19.19 3.93
CA VAL A 82 -15.07 -18.10 4.88
C VAL A 82 -16.24 -17.11 4.78
N VAL A 83 -16.75 -16.66 5.92
CA VAL A 83 -17.87 -15.72 6.00
C VAL A 83 -17.47 -14.36 5.44
N SER A 84 -18.00 -14.04 4.25
CA SER A 84 -17.64 -12.84 3.48
C SER A 84 -17.83 -11.53 4.28
N PHE A 85 -18.96 -11.39 4.96
CA PHE A 85 -19.28 -10.19 5.76
C PHE A 85 -18.27 -9.92 6.89
N ILE A 86 -17.64 -10.96 7.45
CA ILE A 86 -16.65 -10.83 8.51
C ILE A 86 -15.26 -10.53 7.93
N ILE A 87 -14.89 -11.22 6.85
CA ILE A 87 -13.51 -11.16 6.35
C ILE A 87 -13.20 -9.86 5.60
N TRP A 88 -14.17 -9.24 4.93
CA TRP A 88 -13.95 -8.00 4.17
C TRP A 88 -13.50 -6.81 5.02
N PRO A 89 -14.14 -6.49 6.16
CA PRO A 89 -13.65 -5.45 7.07
C PRO A 89 -12.22 -5.74 7.57
N ILE A 90 -11.89 -7.00 7.84
CA ILE A 90 -10.55 -7.39 8.31
C ILE A 90 -9.52 -7.25 7.20
N ALA A 91 -9.84 -7.63 5.97
CA ALA A 91 -8.98 -7.43 4.80
C ALA A 91 -8.73 -5.94 4.54
N PHE A 92 -9.77 -5.10 4.68
CA PHE A 92 -9.64 -3.65 4.57
C PHE A 92 -8.67 -3.10 5.64
N LEU A 93 -8.83 -3.48 6.90
CA LEU A 93 -7.94 -3.06 7.98
C LEU A 93 -6.50 -3.54 7.77
N ALA A 94 -6.32 -4.79 7.31
CA ALA A 94 -5.00 -5.34 7.01
C ALA A 94 -4.27 -4.55 5.92
N VAL A 95 -5.00 -3.95 4.97
CA VAL A 95 -4.43 -3.08 3.92
C VAL A 95 -4.19 -1.66 4.41
N VAL A 96 -5.15 -1.07 5.11
CA VAL A 96 -5.17 0.38 5.42
C VAL A 96 -4.35 0.73 6.65
N LEU A 97 -4.40 -0.07 7.71
CA LEU A 97 -3.69 0.25 8.95
C LEU A 97 -2.16 0.39 8.74
N PRO A 98 -1.48 -0.51 8.00
CA PRO A 98 -0.04 -0.40 7.83
C PRO A 98 0.39 0.87 7.08
N ILE A 99 -0.29 1.24 5.99
CA ILE A 99 0.03 2.49 5.28
C ILE A 99 -0.29 3.72 6.12
N TRP A 100 -1.36 3.67 6.90
CA TRP A 100 -1.74 4.76 7.80
C TRP A 100 -0.69 4.98 8.90
N PHE A 101 -0.23 3.91 9.55
CA PHE A 101 0.83 4.00 10.55
C PHE A 101 2.16 4.45 9.93
N ASN A 102 2.51 3.95 8.74
CA ASN A 102 3.69 4.43 8.01
C ASN A 102 3.60 5.92 7.69
N LEU A 103 2.43 6.42 7.28
CA LEU A 103 2.22 7.84 7.08
C LEU A 103 2.37 8.63 8.39
N ILE A 104 1.79 8.16 9.50
CA ILE A 104 1.93 8.81 10.81
C ILE A 104 3.41 8.89 11.20
N HIS A 105 4.14 7.77 11.16
CA HIS A 105 5.55 7.73 11.52
C HIS A 105 6.39 8.64 10.62
N ALA A 106 6.19 8.58 9.30
CA ALA A 106 6.88 9.45 8.36
C ALA A 106 6.58 10.93 8.59
N ARG A 107 5.38 11.30 9.07
CA ARG A 107 5.02 12.68 9.43
C ARG A 107 5.62 13.12 10.76
N VAL A 108 5.77 12.22 11.72
CA VAL A 108 6.49 12.50 12.97
C VAL A 108 7.95 12.78 12.66
N GLU A 109 8.61 11.89 11.91
CA GLU A 109 10.01 12.06 11.47
C GLU A 109 10.20 13.33 10.63
N ALA A 110 9.26 13.65 9.73
CA ALA A 110 9.37 14.84 8.88
C ALA A 110 9.30 16.16 9.67
N LYS A 111 8.76 16.18 10.90
CA LYS A 111 8.80 17.37 11.77
C LYS A 111 10.18 17.64 12.36
N GLU A 112 11.01 16.62 12.45
CA GLU A 112 12.38 16.72 12.96
C GLU A 112 13.37 17.18 11.88
N LEU A 113 12.96 17.12 10.60
CA LEU A 113 13.77 17.52 9.46
C LEU A 113 13.54 19.00 9.09
N GLU A 114 14.63 19.71 8.80
CA GLU A 114 14.60 21.11 8.35
C GLU A 114 13.95 21.27 6.96
N TYR A 115 14.00 20.22 6.13
CA TYR A 115 13.49 20.22 4.76
C TYR A 115 12.51 19.07 4.53
N GLY A 116 11.44 19.32 3.78
CA GLY A 116 10.46 18.29 3.46
C GLY A 116 11.04 17.08 2.72
N ASN A 117 10.46 15.91 2.91
CA ASN A 117 10.87 14.69 2.21
C ASN A 117 9.86 14.38 1.09
N PRO A 118 10.28 14.27 -0.18
CA PRO A 118 9.36 13.96 -1.29
C PRO A 118 8.67 12.61 -1.14
N GLN A 119 9.29 11.64 -0.47
CA GLN A 119 8.69 10.34 -0.20
C GLN A 119 7.60 10.43 0.86
N THR A 120 7.75 11.30 1.87
CA THR A 120 6.71 11.55 2.87
C THR A 120 5.49 12.23 2.24
N GLU A 121 5.70 13.16 1.32
CA GLU A 121 4.59 13.77 0.58
C GLU A 121 3.89 12.76 -0.34
N ALA A 122 4.68 11.92 -1.02
CA ALA A 122 4.17 10.82 -1.83
C ALA A 122 3.29 9.83 -1.05
N LEU A 123 3.56 9.59 0.24
CA LEU A 123 2.75 8.69 1.06
C LEU A 123 1.29 9.14 1.18
N HIS A 124 0.97 10.44 1.13
CA HIS A 124 -0.44 10.88 1.16
C HIS A 124 -1.20 10.40 -0.08
N ILE A 125 -0.57 10.52 -1.25
CA ILE A 125 -1.13 10.05 -2.52
C ILE A 125 -1.23 8.52 -2.48
N THR A 126 -0.19 7.83 -2.00
CA THR A 126 -0.19 6.37 -1.85
C THR A 126 -1.31 5.88 -0.94
N THR A 127 -1.52 6.51 0.22
CA THR A 127 -2.62 6.19 1.14
C THR A 127 -3.98 6.40 0.48
N PHE A 128 -4.17 7.55 -0.19
CA PHE A 128 -5.42 7.86 -0.88
C PHE A 128 -5.73 6.85 -2.01
N LEU A 129 -4.73 6.56 -2.84
CA LEU A 129 -4.86 5.58 -3.92
C LEU A 129 -5.06 4.16 -3.40
N THR A 130 -4.48 3.81 -2.25
CA THR A 130 -4.72 2.52 -1.59
C THR A 130 -6.18 2.39 -1.13
N LEU A 131 -6.73 3.43 -0.51
CA LEU A 131 -8.12 3.44 -0.04
C LEU A 131 -9.09 3.24 -1.21
N ILE A 132 -8.93 4.01 -2.28
CA ILE A 132 -9.77 3.90 -3.48
C ILE A 132 -9.50 2.57 -4.20
N GLY A 133 -8.23 2.22 -4.37
CA GLY A 133 -7.78 1.01 -5.06
C GLY A 133 -8.32 -0.26 -4.43
N PHE A 134 -8.42 -0.32 -3.10
CA PHE A 134 -9.06 -1.42 -2.40
C PHE A 134 -10.49 -1.65 -2.92
N PHE A 135 -11.33 -0.62 -2.91
CA PHE A 135 -12.71 -0.74 -3.37
C PHE A 135 -12.79 -1.03 -4.87
N ILE A 136 -11.94 -0.40 -5.69
CA ILE A 136 -11.86 -0.69 -7.13
C ILE A 136 -11.54 -2.17 -7.36
N PHE A 137 -10.57 -2.75 -6.66
CA PHE A 137 -10.21 -4.16 -6.84
C PHE A 137 -11.28 -5.12 -6.32
N VAL A 138 -11.96 -4.79 -5.22
CA VAL A 138 -13.07 -5.60 -4.70
C VAL A 138 -14.26 -5.63 -5.67
N PHE A 139 -14.67 -4.46 -6.19
CA PHE A 139 -15.86 -4.35 -7.04
C PHE A 139 -15.58 -4.58 -8.54
N ILE A 140 -14.34 -4.37 -8.98
CA ILE A 140 -13.90 -4.51 -10.37
C ILE A 140 -12.61 -5.34 -10.45
N PRO A 141 -12.66 -6.66 -10.16
CA PRO A 141 -11.46 -7.53 -10.12
C PRO A 141 -10.67 -7.56 -11.44
N LYS A 142 -11.31 -7.28 -12.58
CA LYS A 142 -10.65 -7.18 -13.89
C LYS A 142 -9.51 -6.15 -13.92
N VAL A 143 -9.62 -5.05 -13.16
CA VAL A 143 -8.53 -4.06 -13.05
C VAL A 143 -7.33 -4.67 -12.35
N MET A 144 -7.59 -5.41 -11.26
CA MET A 144 -6.58 -6.14 -10.50
C MET A 144 -5.91 -7.22 -11.37
N GLU A 145 -6.68 -7.99 -12.14
CA GLU A 145 -6.15 -8.98 -13.09
C GLU A 145 -5.28 -8.35 -14.17
N PHE A 146 -5.70 -7.21 -14.73
CA PHE A 146 -4.93 -6.52 -15.77
C PHE A 146 -3.58 -6.00 -15.26
N MET A 147 -3.58 -5.36 -14.09
CA MET A 147 -2.38 -4.70 -13.55
C MET A 147 -1.46 -5.63 -12.76
N TYR A 148 -2.02 -6.67 -12.12
CA TYR A 148 -1.33 -7.47 -11.10
C TYR A 148 -1.43 -8.97 -11.35
N LYS A 149 -1.60 -9.43 -12.60
CA LYS A 149 -1.65 -10.86 -12.96
C LYS A 149 -0.50 -11.71 -12.41
N TRP A 150 0.66 -11.09 -12.17
CA TRP A 150 1.84 -11.74 -11.63
C TRP A 150 1.78 -12.01 -10.11
N ILE A 151 0.81 -11.42 -9.41
CA ILE A 151 0.57 -11.65 -7.97
C ILE A 151 -0.20 -12.97 -7.79
N PRO A 152 0.15 -13.80 -6.80
CA PRO A 152 -0.60 -15.02 -6.51
C PRO A 152 -2.09 -14.79 -6.27
N PHE A 153 -2.91 -15.77 -6.65
CA PHE A 153 -4.37 -15.79 -6.47
C PHE A 153 -5.17 -14.82 -7.35
N ILE A 154 -4.51 -14.21 -8.36
CA ILE A 154 -5.15 -13.29 -9.30
C ILE A 154 -5.28 -13.96 -10.66
N GLY A 155 -6.49 -14.00 -11.21
CA GLY A 155 -6.78 -14.55 -12.55
C GLY A 155 -6.77 -16.08 -12.64
N SER A 156 -6.95 -16.77 -11.51
CA SER A 156 -7.11 -18.23 -11.41
C SER A 156 -8.57 -18.66 -11.29
#